data_AF-A0A2A4ZYH0-F1
#
_entry.id   AF-A0A2A4ZYH0-F1
#
_cell.length_a   1.000
_cell.length_b   1.000
_cell.length_c   1.000
_cell.angle_alpha   90.00
_cell.angle_beta   90.00
_cell.angle_gamma   90.00
#
_symmetry.space_group_name_H-M   'P 1'
#
loop_
_entity.id
_entity.type
_entity.pdbx_description
1 polymer ?
#
loop_
_entity_poly.entity_id
_entity_poly.type
_entity_poly.pdbx_seq_one_letter_code
_entity_poly.pdbx_strand_id
1 'polypeptide(L)'
;MIRLTKAPFVFATCLFFLSTACSETKNRLPETYTIPNGYIGSFIIFYNISGAKTKKNNDTLVYDIPNTGILLTESDSNEGWVDTENLKYYYRHPNGDLIEIKERWTTSVIDTLENRTENKITIFGGGIGVIKPRVLKPTNNTRCELTYSSFYVGTKKDILDGVNYIDLLEIPNKDLMAYCERLVKT
;
A
#
# COMPACT_ATOMS: atom_id res chain seq x y z
N MET A 1 -23.76 -60.31 -52.99
CA MET A 1 -22.34 -59.84 -53.07
C MET A 1 -22.05 -59.01 -51.84
N ILE A 2 -21.12 -59.47 -51.01
CA ILE A 2 -20.89 -58.99 -49.63
C ILE A 2 -20.13 -57.65 -49.68
N ARG A 3 -20.74 -56.60 -49.15
CA ARG A 3 -20.10 -55.29 -48.89
C ARG A 3 -19.30 -55.38 -47.60
N LEU A 4 -17.99 -55.14 -47.69
CA LEU A 4 -17.10 -54.91 -46.56
C LEU A 4 -16.73 -53.42 -46.52
N THR A 5 -17.33 -52.73 -45.56
CA THR A 5 -17.06 -51.35 -45.15
C THR A 5 -15.86 -51.30 -44.21
N LYS A 6 -14.88 -50.42 -44.45
CA LYS A 6 -14.00 -49.88 -43.39
C LYS A 6 -13.66 -48.41 -43.69
N ALA A 7 -13.74 -47.63 -42.62
CA ALA A 7 -13.94 -46.19 -42.52
C ALA A 7 -12.75 -45.30 -42.94
N PRO A 8 -12.98 -44.02 -43.29
CA PRO A 8 -11.94 -43.03 -43.44
C PRO A 8 -11.40 -42.60 -42.06
N PHE A 9 -10.08 -42.67 -41.90
CA PHE A 9 -9.37 -42.21 -40.72
C PHE A 9 -9.32 -40.67 -40.72
N VAL A 10 -10.32 -40.05 -40.10
CA VAL A 10 -10.36 -38.61 -39.85
C VAL A 10 -9.28 -38.29 -38.81
N PHE A 11 -8.16 -37.72 -39.26
CA PHE A 11 -7.15 -37.16 -38.36
C PHE A 11 -7.77 -35.92 -37.70
N ALA A 12 -8.25 -36.09 -36.48
CA ALA A 12 -8.79 -35.02 -35.66
C ALA A 12 -7.70 -33.97 -35.43
N THR A 13 -7.89 -32.80 -36.02
CA THR A 13 -7.16 -31.57 -35.73
C THR A 13 -7.36 -31.22 -34.26
N CYS A 14 -6.38 -31.57 -33.43
CA CYS A 14 -6.30 -31.14 -32.04
C CYS A 14 -5.98 -29.64 -32.03
N LEU A 15 -7.04 -28.82 -32.09
CA LEU A 15 -6.98 -27.38 -31.92
C LEU A 15 -6.55 -27.13 -30.46
N PHE A 16 -5.25 -26.87 -30.27
CA PHE A 16 -4.72 -26.37 -29.01
C PHE A 16 -5.34 -24.99 -28.76
N PHE A 17 -6.42 -24.96 -27.98
CA PHE A 17 -6.88 -23.75 -27.31
C PHE A 17 -5.83 -23.38 -26.26
N LEU A 18 -4.80 -22.64 -26.69
CA LEU A 18 -3.98 -21.84 -25.80
C LEU A 18 -4.87 -20.71 -25.30
N SER A 19 -5.67 -20.98 -24.26
CA SER A 19 -6.30 -19.92 -23.49
C SER A 19 -5.19 -19.14 -22.82
N THR A 20 -4.78 -18.04 -23.44
CA THR A 20 -4.02 -16.98 -22.80
C THR A 20 -4.84 -16.52 -21.60
N ALA A 21 -4.56 -17.08 -20.43
CA ALA A 21 -4.92 -16.46 -19.17
C ALA A 21 -4.04 -15.23 -19.03
N CYS A 22 -4.35 -14.17 -19.79
CA CYS A 22 -3.92 -12.84 -19.45
C CYS A 22 -4.64 -12.50 -18.15
N SER A 23 -3.97 -12.73 -17.02
CA SER A 23 -4.34 -12.08 -15.79
C SER A 23 -4.25 -10.59 -16.08
N GLU A 24 -5.38 -9.90 -16.20
CA GLU A 24 -5.40 -8.45 -16.23
C GLU A 24 -4.77 -7.98 -14.92
N THR A 25 -3.50 -7.57 -14.97
CA THR A 25 -2.87 -6.88 -13.85
C THR A 25 -3.67 -5.61 -13.63
N LYS A 26 -4.44 -5.56 -12.55
CA LYS A 26 -5.15 -4.34 -12.14
C LYS A 26 -4.10 -3.25 -11.96
N ASN A 27 -4.09 -2.28 -12.88
CA ASN A 27 -3.27 -1.09 -12.71
C ASN A 27 -3.86 -0.28 -11.56
N ARG A 28 -3.04 0.00 -10.55
CA ARG A 28 -3.46 0.87 -9.46
C ARG A 28 -3.37 2.33 -9.92
N LEU A 29 -4.22 3.19 -9.35
CA LEU A 29 -4.23 4.62 -9.68
C LEU A 29 -2.89 5.28 -9.30
N PRO A 30 -2.49 6.38 -9.97
CA PRO A 30 -1.41 7.24 -9.47
C PRO A 30 -1.70 7.77 -8.06
N GLU A 31 -0.65 8.03 -7.29
CA GLU A 31 -0.76 8.49 -5.90
C GLU A 31 0.17 9.67 -5.63
N THR A 32 -0.35 10.61 -4.85
CA THR A 32 0.41 11.74 -4.33
C THR A 32 0.32 11.78 -2.81
N TYR A 33 1.48 11.82 -2.16
CA TYR A 33 1.62 11.90 -0.73
C TYR A 33 2.15 13.28 -0.36
N THR A 34 1.42 14.01 0.47
CA THR A 34 1.88 15.28 1.02
C THR A 34 2.16 15.15 2.50
N ILE A 35 3.44 15.28 2.85
CA ILE A 35 4.01 15.07 4.17
C ILE A 35 4.27 16.44 4.82
N PRO A 36 4.04 16.61 6.13
CA PRO A 36 4.34 17.87 6.82
C PRO A 36 5.81 18.26 6.68
N ASN A 37 6.10 19.55 6.47
CA ASN A 37 7.46 20.05 6.32
C ASN A 37 8.38 19.60 7.46
N GLY A 38 9.51 18.98 7.12
CA GLY A 38 10.51 18.52 8.09
C GLY A 38 10.11 17.31 8.92
N TYR A 39 8.97 16.66 8.63
CA TYR A 39 8.59 15.41 9.30
C TYR A 39 9.59 14.31 9.01
N ILE A 40 10.11 13.66 10.05
CA ILE A 40 10.98 12.49 9.97
C ILE A 40 10.33 11.41 10.83
N GLY A 41 10.11 10.22 10.27
CA GLY A 41 9.45 9.12 10.98
C GLY A 41 8.57 8.26 10.10
N SER A 42 7.89 7.31 10.75
CA SER A 42 6.89 6.46 10.10
C SER A 42 5.63 7.24 9.76
N PHE A 43 4.94 6.86 8.68
CA PHE A 43 3.55 7.20 8.50
C PHE A 43 2.76 6.02 7.94
N ILE A 44 1.51 5.90 8.37
CA ILE A 44 0.61 4.78 8.11
C ILE A 44 -0.70 5.31 7.57
N ILE A 45 -1.23 4.64 6.56
CA ILE A 45 -2.55 4.90 5.99
C ILE A 45 -3.42 3.68 6.24
N PHE A 46 -4.53 3.85 6.97
CA PHE A 46 -5.57 2.81 7.12
C PHE A 46 -6.71 3.07 6.14
N TYR A 47 -7.10 2.02 5.42
CA TYR A 47 -8.09 2.06 4.34
C TYR A 47 -9.48 1.63 4.82
N ASN A 48 -10.50 1.92 4.01
CA ASN A 48 -11.89 1.48 4.23
C ASN A 48 -12.51 1.90 5.58
N ILE A 49 -12.12 3.07 6.09
CA ILE A 49 -12.63 3.61 7.35
C ILE A 49 -13.74 4.63 7.09
N SER A 50 -15.00 4.23 7.31
CA SER A 50 -16.18 5.08 7.18
C SER A 50 -16.09 6.36 8.01
N GLY A 51 -16.57 7.47 7.45
CA GLY A 51 -16.47 8.84 7.96
C GLY A 51 -15.10 9.49 7.80
N ALA A 52 -14.10 8.79 7.25
CA ALA A 52 -12.80 9.39 6.91
C ALA A 52 -12.87 10.14 5.58
N LYS A 53 -11.91 11.03 5.32
CA LYS A 53 -11.87 11.79 4.07
C LYS A 53 -11.00 11.08 3.04
N THR A 54 -11.56 10.82 1.87
CA THR A 54 -10.79 10.47 0.68
C THR A 54 -10.60 11.72 -0.16
N LYS A 55 -9.37 11.97 -0.60
CA LYS A 55 -9.07 13.06 -1.54
C LYS A 55 -8.60 12.47 -2.85
N LYS A 56 -9.25 12.88 -3.94
CA LYS A 56 -8.89 12.52 -5.31
C LYS A 56 -8.71 13.81 -6.10
N ASN A 57 -7.68 13.86 -6.93
CA ASN A 57 -7.50 14.91 -7.94
C ASN A 57 -7.46 14.24 -9.31
N ASN A 58 -8.51 14.40 -10.10
CA ASN A 58 -8.74 13.63 -11.32
C ASN A 58 -8.68 12.12 -11.05
N ASP A 59 -7.70 11.42 -11.62
CA ASP A 59 -7.45 9.99 -11.43
C ASP A 59 -6.30 9.68 -10.48
N THR A 60 -5.87 10.67 -9.69
CA THR A 60 -4.81 10.51 -8.68
C THR A 60 -5.39 10.52 -7.27
N LEU A 61 -5.03 9.53 -6.46
CA LEU A 61 -5.32 9.53 -5.02
C LEU A 61 -4.35 10.45 -4.30
N VAL A 62 -4.86 11.29 -3.40
CA VAL A 62 -4.06 12.26 -2.65
C VAL A 62 -4.14 11.95 -1.16
N TYR A 63 -2.99 11.71 -0.55
CA TYR A 63 -2.84 11.42 0.87
C TYR A 63 -2.16 12.59 1.57
N ASP A 64 -2.96 13.39 2.28
CA ASP A 64 -2.45 14.46 3.12
C ASP A 64 -2.09 13.88 4.50
N ILE A 65 -0.80 13.60 4.72
CA ILE A 65 -0.31 12.95 5.92
C ILE A 65 -0.37 13.92 7.11
N PRO A 66 -1.03 13.56 8.23
CA PRO A 66 -1.07 14.41 9.41
C PRO A 66 0.25 14.36 10.19
N ASN A 67 0.50 15.35 11.06
CA ASN A 67 1.67 15.37 11.96
C ASN A 67 1.73 14.17 12.91
N THR A 68 0.63 13.43 13.09
CA THR A 68 0.60 12.19 13.88
C THR A 68 1.19 10.99 13.14
N GLY A 69 1.41 11.10 11.84
CA GLY A 69 1.82 10.00 10.98
C GLY A 69 0.70 9.00 10.67
N ILE A 70 -0.50 9.10 11.24
CA ILE A 70 -1.59 8.14 11.00
C ILE A 70 -2.72 8.81 10.23
N LEU A 71 -2.91 8.41 8.98
CA LEU A 71 -4.02 8.82 8.12
C LEU A 71 -5.08 7.71 8.06
N LEU A 72 -6.35 8.10 8.15
CA LEU A 72 -7.49 7.22 7.87
C LEU A 72 -8.14 7.70 6.56
N THR A 73 -8.53 6.77 5.69
CA THR A 73 -9.23 7.06 4.44
C THR A 73 -10.42 6.13 4.23
N GLU A 74 -11.45 6.63 3.54
CA GLU A 74 -12.60 5.82 3.11
C GLU A 74 -12.31 5.02 1.85
N SER A 75 -11.25 5.35 1.11
CA SER A 75 -10.86 4.64 -0.10
C SER A 75 -10.39 3.22 0.21
N ASP A 76 -10.64 2.32 -0.75
CA ASP A 76 -10.00 1.01 -0.81
C ASP A 76 -8.47 1.15 -0.91
N SER A 77 -7.77 0.08 -0.51
CA SER A 77 -6.35 -0.08 -0.81
C SER A 77 -6.15 -0.06 -2.32
N ASN A 78 -5.24 0.79 -2.78
CA ASN A 78 -4.92 0.93 -4.19
C ASN A 78 -3.91 -0.15 -4.60
N GLU A 79 -4.38 -1.40 -4.64
CA GLU A 79 -3.60 -2.59 -4.94
C GLU A 79 -3.33 -2.76 -6.44
N GLY A 80 -2.16 -3.33 -6.75
CA GLY A 80 -1.72 -3.59 -8.11
C GLY A 80 -0.34 -3.02 -8.41
N TRP A 81 0.08 -3.18 -9.66
CA TRP A 81 1.32 -2.58 -10.15
C TRP A 81 1.11 -1.11 -10.49
N VAL A 82 2.12 -0.30 -10.18
CA VAL A 82 2.22 1.10 -10.60
C VAL A 82 3.65 1.38 -10.98
N ASP A 83 3.82 2.17 -12.03
CA ASP A 83 5.13 2.71 -12.35
C ASP A 83 5.56 3.70 -11.27
N THR A 84 6.84 3.65 -10.91
CA THR A 84 7.39 4.51 -9.85
C THR A 84 7.20 6.00 -10.14
N GLU A 85 7.12 6.39 -11.40
CA GLU A 85 6.81 7.76 -11.84
C GLU A 85 5.42 8.25 -11.45
N ASN A 86 4.47 7.33 -11.26
CA ASN A 86 3.10 7.60 -10.84
C ASN A 86 2.94 7.65 -9.31
N LEU A 87 4.05 7.56 -8.57
CA LEU A 87 4.10 7.71 -7.12
C LEU A 87 4.91 8.94 -6.75
N LYS A 88 4.21 9.96 -6.25
CA LYS A 88 4.81 11.26 -5.94
C LYS A 88 4.74 11.55 -4.45
N TYR A 89 5.86 11.99 -3.88
CA TYR A 89 5.98 12.32 -2.47
C TYR A 89 6.49 13.74 -2.35
N TYR A 90 5.87 14.53 -1.48
CA TYR A 90 6.23 15.93 -1.28
C TYR A 90 6.27 16.28 0.20
N TYR A 91 7.20 17.15 0.58
CA TYR A 91 7.00 17.98 1.76
C TYR A 91 6.12 19.18 1.40
N ARG A 92 5.13 19.47 2.25
CA ARG A 92 4.33 20.70 2.16
C ARG A 92 4.87 21.76 3.12
N HIS A 93 5.43 22.83 2.56
CA HIS A 93 5.90 23.98 3.31
C HIS A 93 4.72 24.78 3.91
N PRO A 94 4.97 25.58 4.97
CA PRO A 94 3.93 26.39 5.61
C PRO A 94 3.21 27.37 4.67
N ASN A 95 3.89 27.84 3.61
CA ASN A 95 3.31 28.71 2.59
C ASN A 95 2.47 27.96 1.54
N GLY A 96 2.40 26.63 1.60
CA GLY A 96 1.67 25.78 0.67
C GLY A 96 2.52 25.16 -0.43
N ASP A 97 3.79 25.57 -0.59
CA ASP A 97 4.68 25.03 -1.63
C ASP A 97 4.98 23.56 -1.39
N LEU A 98 5.14 22.82 -2.49
CA LEU A 98 5.46 21.40 -2.48
C LEU A 98 6.89 21.17 -2.97
N ILE A 99 7.70 20.49 -2.17
CA ILE A 99 9.05 20.05 -2.56
C ILE A 99 9.06 18.53 -2.71
N GLU A 100 9.38 18.04 -3.91
CA GLU A 100 9.37 16.61 -4.22
C GLU A 100 10.52 15.88 -3.51
N ILE A 101 10.19 14.73 -2.91
CA ILE A 101 11.15 13.76 -2.40
C ILE A 101 11.29 12.68 -3.46
N LYS A 102 12.44 12.66 -4.15
CA LYS A 102 12.67 11.78 -5.30
C LYS A 102 13.26 10.43 -4.92
N GLU A 103 14.02 10.40 -3.82
CA GLU A 103 14.73 9.19 -3.40
C GLU A 103 13.75 8.21 -2.75
N ARG A 104 13.85 6.95 -3.16
CA ARG A 104 13.02 5.87 -2.64
C ARG A 104 13.85 4.60 -2.43
N TRP A 105 13.54 3.90 -1.34
CA TRP A 105 14.20 2.67 -0.98
C TRP A 105 13.19 1.64 -0.48
N THR A 106 12.96 0.58 -1.24
CA THR A 106 11.89 -0.40 -0.98
C THR A 106 12.37 -1.70 -0.34
N THR A 107 13.67 -1.81 -0.06
CA THR A 107 14.28 -3.01 0.53
C THR A 107 14.87 -2.70 1.91
N SER A 108 15.44 -3.69 2.59
CA SER A 108 16.11 -3.48 3.87
C SER A 108 17.35 -2.59 3.72
N VAL A 109 17.59 -1.72 4.71
CA VAL A 109 18.83 -0.93 4.81
C VAL A 109 19.85 -1.71 5.63
N ILE A 110 21.03 -1.95 5.08
CA ILE A 110 22.13 -2.60 5.81
C ILE A 110 22.86 -1.53 6.65
N ASP A 111 23.14 -1.86 7.91
CA ASP A 111 23.85 -0.96 8.81
C ASP A 111 25.34 -0.86 8.46
N THR A 112 25.70 0.18 7.72
CA THR A 112 27.09 0.49 7.31
C THR A 112 27.41 1.95 7.57
N LEU A 113 28.71 2.28 7.67
CA LEU A 113 29.15 3.68 7.82
C LEU A 113 28.67 4.57 6.66
N GLU A 114 28.66 4.03 5.43
CA GLU A 114 28.16 4.73 4.24
C GLU A 114 26.68 5.10 4.40
N ASN A 115 25.82 4.14 4.73
CA ASN A 115 24.38 4.39 4.93
C ASN A 115 24.11 5.31 6.14
N ARG A 116 24.99 5.30 7.14
CA ARG A 116 24.88 6.19 8.31
C ARG A 116 25.36 7.62 8.06
N THR A 117 26.13 7.86 6.99
CA THR A 117 26.68 9.19 6.65
C THR A 117 25.98 9.85 5.48
N GLU A 118 25.22 9.10 4.68
CA GLU A 118 24.36 9.63 3.63
C GLU A 118 23.22 10.49 4.21
N ASN A 119 23.10 11.72 3.73
CA ASN A 119 22.14 12.73 4.22
C ASN A 119 20.93 12.94 3.28
N LYS A 120 20.65 11.98 2.41
CA LYS A 120 19.52 12.07 1.46
C LYS A 120 18.21 11.70 2.14
N ILE A 121 17.23 12.61 2.07
CA ILE A 121 15.85 12.30 2.47
C ILE A 121 15.25 11.32 1.47
N THR A 122 14.76 10.19 1.99
CA THR A 122 14.32 9.03 1.23
C THR A 122 12.97 8.55 1.77
N ILE A 123 12.11 8.08 0.88
CA ILE A 123 10.89 7.35 1.23
C ILE A 123 11.20 5.85 1.29
N PHE A 124 10.91 5.24 2.44
CA PHE A 124 11.04 3.80 2.65
C PHE A 124 9.68 3.12 2.71
N GLY A 125 9.63 1.87 2.25
CA GLY A 125 8.44 1.02 2.35
C GLY A 125 7.35 1.32 1.30
N GLY A 126 6.10 1.36 1.76
CA GLY A 126 4.90 1.47 0.92
C GLY A 126 4.28 0.13 0.51
N GLY A 127 4.59 -0.93 1.25
CA GLY A 127 3.88 -2.20 1.15
C GLY A 127 2.50 -2.13 1.79
N ILE A 128 1.59 -2.98 1.32
CA ILE A 128 0.26 -3.17 1.91
C ILE A 128 0.34 -4.31 2.93
N GLY A 129 -0.24 -4.10 4.10
CA GLY A 129 -0.34 -5.08 5.16
C GLY A 129 -1.74 -5.13 5.74
N VAL A 130 -1.96 -6.12 6.58
CA VAL A 130 -3.21 -6.31 7.34
C VAL A 130 -2.86 -6.50 8.80
N ILE A 131 -3.51 -5.73 9.68
CA ILE A 131 -3.42 -5.91 11.13
C ILE A 131 -4.75 -6.35 11.71
N LYS A 132 -4.69 -7.29 12.63
CA LYS A 132 -5.84 -7.79 13.39
C LYS A 132 -5.72 -7.28 14.82
N PRO A 133 -6.57 -6.34 15.26
CA PRO A 133 -6.55 -5.90 16.65
C PRO A 133 -6.79 -7.08 17.60
N ARG A 134 -6.20 -7.00 18.78
CA ARG A 134 -6.34 -8.03 19.80
C ARG A 134 -7.77 -7.97 20.35
N VAL A 135 -8.56 -8.98 20.00
CA VAL A 135 -9.91 -9.16 20.53
C VAL A 135 -9.80 -9.84 21.91
N LEU A 136 -9.96 -9.06 22.99
CA LEU A 136 -9.87 -9.58 24.37
C LEU A 136 -11.12 -10.40 24.79
N LYS A 137 -12.24 -10.26 24.06
CA LYS A 137 -13.47 -11.04 24.26
C LYS A 137 -14.12 -11.34 22.91
N PRO A 138 -14.59 -12.57 22.65
CA PRO A 138 -15.32 -12.87 21.42
C PRO A 138 -16.56 -11.97 21.32
N THR A 139 -16.53 -10.99 20.41
CA THR A 139 -17.71 -10.21 20.03
C THR A 139 -18.20 -10.72 18.68
N ASN A 140 -19.41 -10.33 18.28
CA ASN A 140 -19.99 -10.74 16.99
C ASN A 140 -19.19 -10.28 15.75
N ASN A 141 -18.11 -9.50 15.93
CA ASN A 141 -17.22 -9.02 14.88
C ASN A 141 -15.80 -9.56 15.08
N THR A 142 -15.64 -10.89 15.17
CA THR A 142 -14.35 -11.59 15.30
C THR A 142 -13.44 -11.50 14.05
N ARG A 143 -13.86 -10.78 13.01
CA ARG A 143 -13.18 -10.70 11.71
C ARG A 143 -12.72 -9.28 11.35
N CYS A 144 -12.38 -8.44 12.34
CA CYS A 144 -11.78 -7.16 12.01
C CYS A 144 -10.36 -7.36 11.45
N GLU A 145 -10.19 -6.98 10.20
CA GLU A 145 -8.92 -6.92 9.49
C GLU A 145 -8.76 -5.50 8.96
N LEU A 146 -7.77 -4.77 9.48
CA LEU A 146 -7.48 -3.41 9.04
C LEU A 146 -6.38 -3.46 7.99
N THR A 147 -6.71 -3.14 6.75
CA THR A 147 -5.74 -2.96 5.68
C THR A 147 -5.02 -1.64 5.84
N TYR A 148 -3.71 -1.65 5.69
CA TYR A 148 -2.89 -0.44 5.81
C TYR A 148 -1.72 -0.43 4.84
N SER A 149 -1.17 0.76 4.60
CA SER A 149 0.17 0.94 4.03
C SER A 149 1.06 1.64 5.05
N SER A 150 2.30 1.17 5.17
CA SER A 150 3.29 1.77 6.08
C SER A 150 4.52 2.24 5.32
N PHE A 151 4.96 3.44 5.67
CA PHE A 151 6.08 4.14 5.08
C PHE A 151 6.96 4.72 6.18
N TYR A 152 8.16 5.12 5.79
CA TYR A 152 9.03 5.97 6.61
C TYR A 152 9.65 7.05 5.72
N VAL A 153 9.80 8.26 6.24
CA VAL A 153 10.51 9.35 5.56
C VAL A 153 11.66 9.84 6.44
N GLY A 154 12.84 9.93 5.86
CA GLY A 154 14.04 10.40 6.54
C GLY A 154 15.30 9.95 5.83
N THR A 155 16.44 10.07 6.48
CA THR A 155 17.70 9.49 6.01
C THR A 155 17.77 8.00 6.34
N LYS A 156 18.73 7.29 5.73
CA LYS A 156 19.03 5.90 6.10
C LYS A 156 19.49 5.78 7.56
N LYS A 157 20.18 6.80 8.10
CA LYS A 157 20.52 6.86 9.52
C LYS A 157 19.27 6.91 10.39
N ASP A 158 18.30 7.76 10.04
CA ASP A 158 17.09 7.96 10.85
C ASP A 158 16.27 6.66 10.99
N ILE A 159 16.11 5.91 9.89
CA ILE A 159 15.39 4.62 9.92
C ILE A 159 16.18 3.52 10.66
N LEU A 160 17.52 3.50 10.54
CA LEU A 160 18.37 2.57 11.30
C LEU A 160 18.33 2.86 12.81
N ASP A 161 18.18 4.13 13.20
CA ASP A 161 18.07 4.55 14.59
C ASP A 161 16.63 4.50 15.12
N GLY A 162 15.64 4.21 14.26
CA GLY A 162 14.22 4.13 14.64
C GLY A 162 13.60 5.47 15.03
N VAL A 163 14.12 6.60 14.49
CA VAL A 163 13.63 7.94 14.84
C VAL A 163 12.15 8.06 14.49
N ASN A 164 11.28 8.32 15.48
CA ASN A 164 9.83 8.42 15.34
C ASN A 164 9.21 7.22 14.57
N TYR A 165 9.75 6.03 14.79
CA TYR A 165 9.19 4.80 14.24
C TYR A 165 7.86 4.46 14.91
N ILE A 166 6.83 4.14 14.12
CA ILE A 166 5.55 3.64 14.63
C ILE A 166 5.56 2.12 14.51
N ASP A 167 5.68 1.43 15.66
CA ASP A 167 5.38 0.01 15.72
C ASP A 167 3.85 -0.20 15.75
N LEU A 168 3.35 -0.91 14.75
CA LEU A 168 1.92 -1.23 14.62
C LEU A 168 1.40 -2.02 15.83
N LEU A 169 2.25 -2.79 16.50
CA LEU A 169 1.90 -3.55 17.69
C LEU A 169 1.77 -2.67 18.95
N GLU A 170 2.36 -1.48 18.92
CA GLU A 170 2.29 -0.51 20.01
C GLU A 170 1.13 0.48 19.85
N ILE A 171 0.46 0.51 18.69
CA ILE A 171 -0.77 1.30 18.52
C ILE A 171 -1.80 0.79 19.55
N PRO A 172 -2.38 1.70 20.37
CA PRO A 172 -3.33 1.28 21.39
C PRO A 172 -4.49 0.48 20.79
N ASN A 173 -4.73 -0.71 21.33
CA ASN A 173 -5.77 -1.61 20.81
C ASN A 173 -7.16 -0.94 20.75
N LYS A 174 -7.44 -0.01 21.68
CA LYS A 174 -8.69 0.79 21.66
C LYS A 174 -8.85 1.62 20.38
N ASP A 175 -7.76 2.13 19.82
CA ASP A 175 -7.79 3.00 18.64
C ASP A 175 -8.00 2.12 17.39
N LEU A 176 -7.30 0.99 17.30
CA LEU A 176 -7.54 -0.02 16.26
C LEU A 176 -8.99 -0.54 16.29
N MET A 177 -9.54 -0.80 17.48
CA MET A 177 -10.94 -1.20 17.61
C MET A 177 -11.91 -0.09 17.18
N ALA A 178 -11.63 1.17 17.46
CA ALA A 178 -12.43 2.29 16.97
C ALA A 178 -12.39 2.39 15.43
N TYR A 179 -11.27 2.02 14.79
CA TYR A 179 -11.19 1.92 13.33
C TYR A 179 -12.04 0.75 12.81
N CYS A 180 -12.00 -0.40 13.48
CA CYS A 180 -12.81 -1.58 13.15
C CYS A 180 -14.31 -1.32 13.16
N GLU A 181 -14.80 -0.56 14.15
CA GLU A 181 -16.22 -0.19 14.25
C GLU A 181 -16.70 0.64 13.05
N ARG A 182 -15.75 1.28 12.37
CA ARG A 182 -15.97 2.13 11.21
C ARG A 182 -15.60 1.45 9.89
N LEU A 183 -15.19 0.18 9.89
CA LEU A 183 -14.89 -0.51 8.65
C LEU A 183 -16.13 -0.54 7.74
N VAL A 184 -15.96 -0.11 6.50
CA VAL A 184 -16.99 -0.27 5.48
C VAL A 184 -17.15 -1.77 5.24
N LYS A 185 -18.37 -2.28 5.47
CA LYS A 185 -18.69 -3.68 5.20
C LYS A 185 -18.73 -3.87 3.69
N THR A 186 -17.73 -4.55 3.14
CA THR A 186 -17.74 -5.08 1.77
C THR A 186 -18.69 -6.26 1.65
#